data_AF-A0A3B9MIF2-F1
#
_entry.id   AF-A0A3B9MIF2-F1
#
_cell.length_a   1.000
_cell.length_b   1.000
_cell.length_c   1.000
_cell.angle_alpha   90.00
_cell.angle_beta   90.00
_cell.angle_gamma   90.00
#
_symmetry.space_group_name_H-M   'P 1'
#
loop_
_entity.id
_entity.type
_entity.pdbx_description
1 polymer ?
#
loop_
_entity_poly.entity_id
_entity_poly.type
_entity_poly.pdbx_seq_one_letter_code
_entity_poly.pdbx_strand_id
1 'polypeptide(L)'
;GTPLLGVCVGMQMLFEESEEFGETFGLGLLRGRVRRFPGDLPGDLVVPQVGWNQVRQRGVHPLLADIQDNAFFYFVHSYFCEADDRAVVVGETDYGGLYPSVIARENICGVQFHPEKSQAAGLRLLANFARGAI
;
A
#
# COMPACT_ATOMS: atom_id res chain seq x y z
N GLY A 1 8.71 -16.05 9.86
CA GLY A 1 7.63 -15.80 10.83
C GLY A 1 6.29 -16.30 10.28
N THR A 2 5.18 -16.04 10.98
CA THR A 2 3.82 -16.25 10.45
C THR A 2 3.48 -15.16 9.43
N PRO A 3 2.85 -15.47 8.29
CA PRO A 3 2.46 -14.48 7.29
C PRO A 3 1.58 -13.37 7.89
N LEU A 4 1.90 -12.11 7.61
CA LEU A 4 1.17 -10.92 8.05
C LEU A 4 0.81 -10.06 6.84
N LEU A 5 -0.46 -9.67 6.71
CA LEU A 5 -0.92 -8.71 5.71
C LEU A 5 -1.55 -7.49 6.41
N GLY A 6 -0.89 -6.34 6.31
CA GLY A 6 -1.45 -5.05 6.69
C GLY A 6 -2.34 -4.48 5.58
N VAL A 7 -3.54 -4.02 5.91
CA VAL A 7 -4.48 -3.40 4.95
C VAL A 7 -4.80 -1.98 5.36
N CYS A 8 -4.62 -1.01 4.46
CA CYS A 8 -4.83 0.42 4.68
C CYS A 8 -4.05 0.91 5.92
N VAL A 9 -4.73 1.28 7.00
CA VAL A 9 -4.08 1.64 8.28
C VAL A 9 -3.20 0.50 8.80
N GLY A 10 -3.56 -0.75 8.54
CA GLY A 10 -2.75 -1.90 8.91
C GLY A 10 -1.40 -1.95 8.18
N MET A 11 -1.31 -1.45 6.95
CA MET A 11 -0.02 -1.28 6.25
C MET A 11 0.76 -0.10 6.86
N GLN A 12 0.09 1.00 7.18
CA GLN A 12 0.70 2.18 7.79
C GLN A 12 1.32 1.87 9.14
N MET A 13 0.65 1.07 9.98
CA MET A 13 1.16 0.63 11.27
C MET A 13 2.45 -0.19 11.19
N LEU A 14 2.83 -0.74 10.03
CA LEU A 14 4.08 -1.49 9.87
C LEU A 14 5.33 -0.59 9.92
N PHE A 15 5.17 0.71 9.66
CA PHE A 15 6.26 1.68 9.61
C PHE A 15 6.61 2.23 11.01
N GLU A 16 7.69 3.00 11.10
CA GLU A 16 8.22 3.53 12.36
C GLU A 16 7.36 4.68 12.90
N GLU A 17 6.92 5.58 12.04
CA GLU A 17 6.28 6.84 12.43
C GLU A 17 5.09 7.20 11.54
N SER A 18 4.16 7.99 12.06
CA SER A 18 3.02 8.53 11.32
C SER A 18 2.72 9.97 11.72
N GLU A 19 2.38 10.80 10.73
CA GLU A 19 1.87 12.17 10.90
C GLU A 19 0.36 12.21 11.21
N GLU A 20 -0.33 11.06 11.20
CA GLU A 20 -1.77 11.00 11.44
C GLU A 20 -2.12 11.32 12.91
N PHE A 21 -2.92 12.38 13.10
CA PHE A 21 -3.27 12.96 14.40
C PHE A 21 -2.07 13.51 15.20
N GLY A 22 -1.02 13.94 14.51
CA GLY A 22 0.25 14.37 15.10
C GLY A 22 1.33 13.29 14.92
N GLU A 23 2.49 13.46 15.56
CA GLU A 23 3.56 12.45 15.49
C GLU A 23 3.21 11.26 16.39
N THR A 24 3.09 10.09 15.77
CA THR A 24 2.80 8.83 16.46
C THR A 24 3.78 7.74 16.00
N PHE A 25 4.01 6.74 16.86
CA PHE A 25 4.88 5.62 16.57
C PHE A 25 4.08 4.40 16.10
N GLY A 26 4.53 3.75 15.03
CA GLY A 26 4.01 2.48 14.55
C GLY A 26 4.73 1.28 15.18
N LEU A 27 4.62 0.13 14.54
CA LEU A 27 5.25 -1.12 15.00
C LEU A 27 6.76 -1.17 14.71
N GLY A 28 7.27 -0.31 13.83
CA GLY A 28 8.70 -0.26 13.49
C GLY A 28 9.22 -1.53 12.81
N LEU A 29 8.37 -2.27 12.10
CA LEU A 29 8.77 -3.48 11.37
C LEU A 29 9.43 -3.15 10.03
N LEU A 30 9.12 -1.96 9.49
CA LEU A 30 9.65 -1.41 8.25
C LEU A 30 10.12 0.03 8.50
N ARG A 31 11.23 0.42 7.87
CA ARG A 31 11.78 1.76 7.99
C ARG A 31 11.05 2.77 7.11
N GLY A 32 10.83 3.96 7.64
CA GLY A 32 10.13 5.04 6.96
C GLY A 32 8.94 5.55 7.74
N ARG A 33 8.15 6.43 7.11
CA ARG A 33 7.14 7.24 7.79
C ARG A 33 5.86 7.37 6.99
N VAL A 34 4.74 7.48 7.68
CA VAL A 34 3.42 7.72 7.09
C VAL A 34 3.18 9.22 7.04
N ARG A 35 2.97 9.75 5.83
CA ARG A 35 2.86 11.19 5.57
C ARG A 35 1.51 11.57 5.02
N ARG A 36 1.05 12.78 5.32
CA ARG A 36 -0.17 13.31 4.69
C ARG A 36 0.13 13.69 3.23
N PHE A 37 -0.82 13.44 2.33
CA PHE A 37 -0.76 14.08 1.01
C PHE A 37 -0.73 15.61 1.16
N PRO A 38 0.08 16.32 0.35
CA PRO A 38 0.06 17.78 0.29
C PRO A 38 -1.35 18.34 0.03
N GLY A 39 -1.63 19.54 0.52
CA GLY A 39 -2.92 20.21 0.28
C GLY A 39 -3.08 20.77 -1.13
N ASP A 40 -1.98 20.91 -1.86
CA ASP A 40 -1.83 21.56 -3.16
C ASP A 40 -1.37 20.57 -4.25
N LEU A 41 -1.99 19.38 -4.28
CA LEU A 41 -1.74 18.38 -5.32
C LEU A 41 -2.00 18.95 -6.73
N PRO A 42 -1.24 18.53 -7.75
CA PRO A 42 -1.44 19.02 -9.12
C PRO A 42 -2.79 18.59 -9.71
N GLY A 43 -3.33 19.44 -10.59
CA GLY A 43 -4.60 19.19 -11.27
C GLY A 43 -5.81 19.34 -10.33
N ASP A 44 -6.87 18.59 -10.62
CA ASP A 44 -8.12 18.58 -9.83
C ASP A 44 -8.12 17.49 -8.73
N LEU A 45 -6.94 17.03 -8.30
CA LEU A 45 -6.82 15.99 -7.28
C LEU A 45 -7.18 16.54 -5.90
N VAL A 46 -7.93 15.74 -5.13
CA VAL A 46 -8.43 16.11 -3.79
C VAL A 46 -7.96 15.13 -2.72
N VAL A 47 -7.84 15.58 -1.47
CA VAL A 47 -7.48 14.72 -0.33
C VAL A 47 -8.71 14.57 0.58
N PRO A 48 -9.12 13.34 0.95
CA PRO A 48 -8.49 12.04 0.69
C PRO A 48 -8.52 11.61 -0.79
N GLN A 49 -7.55 10.77 -1.16
CA GLN A 49 -7.67 9.94 -2.37
C GLN A 49 -8.80 8.95 -2.15
N VAL A 50 -9.87 9.07 -2.92
CA VAL A 50 -11.04 8.17 -2.85
C VAL A 50 -11.37 7.66 -4.24
N GLY A 51 -11.47 6.35 -4.38
CA GLY A 51 -11.93 5.70 -5.59
C GLY A 51 -10.94 4.68 -6.14
N TRP A 52 -11.15 4.31 -7.40
CA TRP A 52 -10.34 3.31 -8.08
C TRP A 52 -9.10 3.94 -8.68
N ASN A 53 -7.92 3.40 -8.35
CA ASN A 53 -6.65 3.82 -8.95
C ASN A 53 -5.80 2.60 -9.31
N GLN A 54 -4.84 2.79 -10.21
CA GLN A 54 -3.99 1.73 -10.73
C GLN A 54 -2.83 1.44 -9.79
N VAL A 55 -2.47 0.16 -9.70
CA VAL A 55 -1.26 -0.29 -9.02
C VAL A 55 -0.26 -0.73 -10.08
N ARG A 56 0.81 0.04 -10.22
CA ARG A 56 1.97 -0.29 -11.04
C ARG A 56 2.87 -1.23 -10.27
N GLN A 57 3.06 -2.44 -10.78
CA GLN A 57 3.89 -3.45 -10.14
C GLN A 57 5.38 -3.13 -10.28
N ARG A 58 6.16 -3.42 -9.25
CA ARG A 58 7.62 -3.25 -9.20
C ARG A 58 8.28 -4.62 -9.20
N GLY A 59 8.49 -5.16 -10.40
CA GLY A 59 9.01 -6.52 -10.57
C GLY A 59 7.94 -7.58 -10.36
N VAL A 60 8.37 -8.83 -10.16
CA VAL A 60 7.48 -9.97 -9.98
C VAL A 60 7.41 -10.30 -8.49
N HIS A 61 6.20 -10.31 -7.92
CA HIS A 61 5.97 -10.70 -6.53
C HIS A 61 4.80 -11.70 -6.41
N PRO A 62 4.92 -12.80 -5.65
CA PRO A 62 3.87 -13.82 -5.52
C PRO A 62 2.51 -13.28 -5.07
N LEU A 63 2.49 -12.26 -4.20
CA LEU A 63 1.26 -11.58 -3.77
C LEU A 63 0.43 -11.03 -4.95
N LEU A 64 1.08 -10.61 -6.04
CA LEU A 64 0.47 -10.01 -7.23
C LEU A 64 0.36 -11.01 -8.41
N ALA A 65 0.61 -12.30 -8.18
CA ALA A 65 0.47 -13.33 -9.20
C ALA A 65 -0.95 -13.37 -9.78
N ASP A 66 -1.04 -13.58 -11.10
CA ASP A 66 -2.29 -13.58 -11.87
C ASP A 66 -3.11 -12.27 -11.76
N ILE A 67 -2.48 -11.16 -11.37
CA ILE A 67 -3.07 -9.82 -11.43
C ILE A 67 -2.36 -9.04 -12.52
N GLN A 68 -3.13 -8.44 -13.43
CA GLN A 68 -2.57 -7.62 -14.50
C GLN A 68 -1.81 -6.42 -13.91
N ASP A 69 -0.66 -6.07 -14.51
CA ASP A 69 0.00 -4.80 -14.17
C ASP A 69 -0.94 -3.61 -14.47
N ASN A 70 -0.90 -2.60 -13.60
CA ASN A 70 -1.82 -1.45 -13.61
C ASN A 70 -3.31 -1.82 -13.46
N ALA A 71 -3.62 -2.95 -12.83
CA ALA A 71 -4.98 -3.27 -12.40
C ALA A 71 -5.49 -2.23 -11.39
N PHE A 72 -6.80 -2.01 -11.40
CA PHE A 72 -7.46 -1.06 -10.50
C PHE A 72 -7.78 -1.68 -9.14
N PHE A 73 -7.48 -0.93 -8.08
CA PHE A 73 -7.87 -1.24 -6.70
C PHE A 73 -8.56 -0.03 -6.07
N TYR A 74 -9.35 -0.27 -5.02
CA TYR A 74 -10.12 0.77 -4.34
C TYR A 74 -9.34 1.39 -3.17
N PHE A 75 -9.11 2.71 -3.24
CA PHE A 75 -8.40 3.51 -2.25
C PHE A 75 -9.34 4.44 -1.50
N VAL A 76 -9.05 4.68 -0.22
CA VAL A 76 -9.71 5.69 0.62
C VAL A 76 -8.75 6.09 1.76
N HIS A 77 -7.87 7.07 1.52
CA HIS A 77 -6.88 7.50 2.51
C HIS A 77 -6.41 8.94 2.28
N SER A 78 -6.01 9.63 3.36
CA SER A 78 -5.35 10.95 3.29
C SER A 78 -3.84 10.89 3.50
N TYR A 79 -3.34 9.75 3.96
CA TYR A 79 -1.95 9.52 4.31
C TYR A 79 -1.39 8.35 3.50
N PHE A 80 -0.10 8.36 3.21
CA PHE A 80 0.59 7.31 2.47
C PHE A 80 1.92 6.97 3.14
N CYS A 81 2.42 5.75 2.94
CA CYS A 81 3.72 5.34 3.47
C CYS A 81 4.85 5.85 2.57
N GLU A 82 5.79 6.60 3.13
CA GLU A 82 7.08 6.93 2.51
C GLU A 82 8.13 5.93 3.04
N ALA A 83 8.44 4.91 2.23
CA ALA A 83 9.39 3.87 2.60
C ALA A 83 10.84 4.33 2.32
N ASP A 84 11.71 4.24 3.34
CA ASP A 84 13.13 4.56 3.22
C ASP A 84 13.87 3.55 2.33
N ASP A 85 13.52 2.27 2.50
CA ASP A 85 14.08 1.19 1.69
C ASP A 85 13.19 0.90 0.48
N ARG A 86 13.69 1.21 -0.71
CA ARG A 86 12.96 0.96 -1.96
C ARG A 86 12.83 -0.54 -2.28
N ALA A 87 13.64 -1.40 -1.67
CA ALA A 87 13.58 -2.84 -1.89
C ALA A 87 12.31 -3.49 -1.32
N VAL A 88 11.63 -2.85 -0.36
CA VAL A 88 10.37 -3.36 0.18
C VAL A 88 9.15 -2.99 -0.68
N VAL A 89 9.32 -2.12 -1.69
CA VAL A 89 8.21 -1.61 -2.50
C VAL A 89 7.98 -2.53 -3.69
N VAL A 90 6.84 -3.22 -3.69
CA VAL A 90 6.46 -4.17 -4.76
C VAL A 90 5.35 -3.65 -5.67
N GLY A 91 4.70 -2.54 -5.28
CA GLY A 91 3.70 -1.85 -6.09
C GLY A 91 3.60 -0.38 -5.70
N GLU A 92 3.39 0.47 -6.72
CA GLU A 92 3.27 1.92 -6.58
C GLU A 92 1.99 2.41 -7.22
N THR A 93 1.46 3.53 -6.72
CA THR A 93 0.32 4.22 -7.29
C THR A 93 0.66 5.70 -7.45
N ASP A 94 0.22 6.30 -8.55
CA ASP A 94 0.38 7.74 -8.79
C ASP A 94 -0.88 8.48 -8.34
N TYR A 95 -0.69 9.45 -7.43
CA TYR A 95 -1.73 10.38 -7.01
C TYR A 95 -1.12 11.76 -6.73
N GLY A 96 -0.69 12.43 -7.81
CA GLY A 96 0.08 13.68 -7.71
C GLY A 96 1.54 13.43 -7.32
N GLY A 97 2.03 12.23 -7.60
CA GLY A 97 3.29 11.68 -7.12
C GLY A 97 3.18 10.18 -6.86
N LEU A 98 4.26 9.45 -7.10
CA LEU A 98 4.32 8.01 -6.83
C LEU A 98 4.47 7.74 -5.34
N TYR A 99 3.61 6.88 -4.80
CA TYR A 99 3.75 6.36 -3.44
C TYR A 99 3.66 4.82 -3.41
N PRO A 100 4.33 4.16 -2.45
CA PRO A 100 4.16 2.73 -2.16
C PRO A 100 2.70 2.39 -1.84
N SER A 101 2.05 1.62 -2.72
CA SER A 101 0.70 1.09 -2.51
C SER A 101 0.68 -0.40 -2.22
N VAL A 102 1.80 -1.09 -2.46
CA VAL A 102 2.06 -2.47 -2.03
C VAL A 102 3.50 -2.58 -1.53
N ILE A 103 3.68 -3.15 -0.34
CA ILE A 103 4.99 -3.46 0.23
C ILE A 103 5.10 -4.94 0.59
N ALA A 104 6.32 -5.47 0.59
CA ALA A 104 6.63 -6.79 1.08
C ALA A 104 8.08 -6.89 1.58
N ARG A 105 8.28 -7.63 2.68
CA ARG A 105 9.59 -8.02 3.21
C ARG A 105 9.44 -9.27 4.05
N GLU A 106 10.13 -10.35 3.67
CA GLU A 106 10.04 -11.65 4.35
C GLU A 106 8.58 -12.11 4.50
N ASN A 107 8.09 -12.33 5.72
CA ASN A 107 6.70 -12.75 5.97
C ASN A 107 5.71 -11.58 6.16
N ILE A 108 6.12 -10.34 5.86
CA ILE A 108 5.30 -9.13 6.03
C ILE A 108 4.90 -8.61 4.66
N CYS A 109 3.61 -8.42 4.45
CA CYS A 109 3.02 -7.70 3.32
C CYS A 109 2.14 -6.56 3.79
N GLY A 110 1.96 -5.57 2.93
CA GLY A 110 1.10 -4.42 3.19
C GLY A 110 0.51 -3.89 1.90
N VAL A 111 -0.77 -3.53 1.94
CA VAL A 111 -1.47 -2.86 0.83
C VAL A 111 -2.17 -1.61 1.33
N GLN A 112 -2.04 -0.51 0.61
CA GLN A 112 -2.66 0.77 0.99
C GLN A 112 -4.15 0.82 0.57
N PHE A 113 -4.50 0.12 -0.50
CA PHE A 113 -5.89 -0.07 -0.94
C PHE A 113 -6.61 -1.13 -0.10
N HIS A 114 -7.92 -1.23 -0.32
CA HIS A 114 -8.80 -2.21 0.30
C HIS A 114 -9.04 -3.40 -0.65
N PRO A 115 -8.29 -4.51 -0.57
CA PRO A 115 -8.47 -5.65 -1.47
C PRO A 115 -9.87 -6.26 -1.33
N GLU A 116 -10.48 -6.22 -0.16
CA GLU A 116 -11.86 -6.67 0.08
C GLU A 116 -12.92 -5.84 -0.66
N LYS A 117 -12.56 -4.62 -1.09
CA LYS A 117 -13.40 -3.71 -1.89
C LYS A 117 -12.99 -3.65 -3.37
N SER A 118 -11.96 -4.39 -3.76
CA SER A 118 -11.31 -4.27 -5.08
C SER A 118 -11.70 -5.39 -6.07
N GLN A 119 -12.90 -5.95 -5.92
CA GLN A 119 -13.49 -6.96 -6.81
C GLN A 119 -12.52 -8.13 -7.12
N ALA A 120 -12.45 -8.59 -8.37
CA ALA A 120 -11.69 -9.76 -8.78
C ALA A 120 -10.18 -9.61 -8.52
N ALA A 121 -9.61 -8.43 -8.74
CA ALA A 121 -8.19 -8.16 -8.47
C ALA A 121 -7.88 -8.26 -6.98
N GLY A 122 -8.73 -7.66 -6.14
CA GLY A 122 -8.61 -7.74 -4.69
C GLY A 122 -8.79 -9.16 -4.12
N LEU A 123 -9.79 -9.89 -4.61
CA LEU A 123 -10.01 -11.30 -4.23
C LEU A 123 -8.84 -12.19 -4.66
N ARG A 124 -8.27 -11.95 -5.84
CA ARG A 124 -7.08 -12.67 -6.30
C ARG A 124 -5.88 -12.42 -5.38
N LEU A 125 -5.63 -11.17 -4.99
CA LEU A 125 -4.56 -10.82 -4.06
C LEU A 125 -4.73 -11.52 -2.69
N LEU A 126 -5.94 -11.50 -2.13
CA LEU A 126 -6.24 -12.19 -0.87
C LEU A 126 -6.06 -13.71 -0.99
N ALA A 127 -6.47 -14.28 -2.13
CA ALA A 127 -6.28 -15.70 -2.40
C ALA A 127 -4.80 -16.07 -2.53
N ASN A 128 -3.96 -15.21 -3.12
CA ASN A 128 -2.52 -15.41 -3.20
C ASN A 128 -1.91 -15.42 -1.79
N PHE A 129 -2.22 -14.41 -0.97
CA PHE A 129 -1.76 -14.34 0.42
C PHE A 129 -2.16 -15.58 1.23
N ALA A 130 -3.44 -15.99 1.16
CA ALA A 130 -3.95 -17.15 1.89
C ALA A 130 -3.29 -18.49 1.50
N ARG A 131 -2.74 -18.58 0.29
CA ARG A 131 -2.00 -19.76 -0.20
C ARG A 131 -0.52 -19.73 0.19
N GLY A 132 -0.06 -18.71 0.92
CA GLY A 132 1.34 -18.56 1.31
C GLY A 132 2.23 -17.96 0.23
N ALA A 133 1.67 -17.21 -0.73
CA ALA A 133 2.43 -16.47 -1.73
C ALA A 133 3.04 -15.19 -1.11
N ILE A 134 4.15 -15.37 -0.41
CA ILE A 134 5.00 -14.37 0.26
C ILE A 134 6.46 -14.67 -0.02
#